data_AF-A0A812G229-F1
#
_entry.id   AF-A0A812G229-F1
#
_cell.length_a   1.000
_cell.length_b   1.000
_cell.length_c   1.000
_cell.angle_alpha   90.00
_cell.angle_beta   90.00
_cell.angle_gamma   90.00
#
_symmetry.space_group_name_H-M   'P 1'
#
loop_
_entity.id
_entity.type
_entity.pdbx_description
1 polymer ?
#
loop_
_entity_poly.entity_id
_entity_poly.type
_entity_poly.pdbx_seq_one_letter_code
_entity_poly.pdbx_strand_id
1 'polypeptide(L)'
;MKQTLHPKVQQQLGISLLALRLSIALVFIMWALDKVLVPEHAMKVFSGFYGLDISSGFSVALGLAQLVFIGVFLAGLWKNLTYLAILVLHSGSTFSSFAKYLDPFNNLLFFAAWPMLAACFALYLLREHDIYVLRKQPQAVSI
;
A
#
# COMPACT_ATOMS: atom_id res chain seq x y z
N MET A 1 25.54 -19.23 0.06
CA MET A 1 25.55 -18.50 1.34
C MET A 1 24.73 -17.23 1.16
N LYS A 2 23.70 -16.99 1.97
CA LYS A 2 23.06 -15.66 2.02
C LYS A 2 24.01 -14.75 2.77
N GLN A 3 24.64 -13.81 2.06
CA GLN A 3 25.51 -12.83 2.69
C GLN A 3 24.66 -11.96 3.61
N THR A 4 24.97 -11.97 4.90
CA THR A 4 24.26 -11.17 5.90
C THR A 4 24.73 -9.73 5.83
N LEU A 5 23.78 -8.78 5.78
CA LEU A 5 24.10 -7.36 5.84
C LEU A 5 24.77 -7.03 7.18
N HIS A 6 25.68 -6.05 7.16
CA HIS A 6 26.26 -5.52 8.40
C HIS A 6 25.12 -5.03 9.33
N PRO A 7 25.15 -5.30 10.65
CA PRO A 7 24.02 -5.05 11.56
C PRO A 7 23.45 -3.64 11.48
N LYS A 8 24.33 -2.62 11.42
CA LYS A 8 23.94 -1.22 11.25
C LYS A 8 23.12 -0.98 9.98
N VAL A 9 23.53 -1.57 8.85
CA VAL A 9 22.83 -1.44 7.56
C VAL A 9 21.49 -2.16 7.60
N GLN A 10 21.42 -3.35 8.20
CA GLN A 10 20.17 -4.09 8.38
C GLN A 10 19.16 -3.29 9.22
N GLN A 11 19.63 -2.61 10.27
CA GLN A 11 18.79 -1.75 11.10
C GLN A 11 18.27 -0.54 10.31
N GLN A 12 19.16 0.17 9.62
CA GLN A 12 18.78 1.33 8.78
C GLN A 12 17.76 0.94 7.72
N LEU A 13 18.01 -0.16 7.01
CA LEU A 13 17.09 -0.71 6.02
C LEU A 13 15.73 -1.07 6.65
N GLY A 14 15.73 -1.72 7.82
CA GLY A 14 14.50 -2.04 8.54
C GLY A 14 13.69 -0.79 8.88
N ILE A 15 14.33 0.27 9.36
CA ILE A 15 13.68 1.54 9.69
C ILE A 15 13.12 2.20 8.42
N SER A 16 13.89 2.21 7.33
CA SER A 16 13.43 2.75 6.05
C SER A 16 12.20 2.01 5.53
N LEU A 17 12.18 0.68 5.59
CA LEU A 17 11.05 -0.13 5.14
C LEU A 17 9.82 0.04 6.05
N LEU A 18 10.01 0.18 7.37
CA LEU A 18 8.94 0.54 8.29
C LEU A 18 8.35 1.91 7.91
N ALA A 19 9.19 2.92 7.66
CA ALA A 19 8.73 4.24 7.26
C ALA A 19 7.93 4.20 5.95
N LEU A 20 8.39 3.44 4.95
CA LEU A 20 7.63 3.20 3.71
C LEU A 20 6.28 2.54 3.99
N ARG A 21 6.25 1.47 4.80
CA ARG A 21 4.99 0.80 5.14
C ARG A 21 4.00 1.73 5.82
N LEU A 22 4.47 2.53 6.79
CA LEU A 22 3.61 3.48 7.51
C LEU A 22 3.06 4.58 6.59
N SER A 23 3.90 5.17 5.73
CA SER A 23 3.46 6.21 4.81
C SER A 23 2.52 5.66 3.73
N ILE A 24 2.79 4.46 3.22
CA ILE A 24 1.90 3.79 2.28
C ILE A 24 0.54 3.52 2.94
N ALA A 25 0.55 2.98 4.16
CA ALA A 25 -0.67 2.71 4.91
C ALA A 25 -1.49 3.98 5.16
N LEU A 26 -0.85 5.11 5.50
CA LEU A 26 -1.54 6.39 5.69
C LEU A 26 -2.36 6.78 4.46
N VAL A 27 -1.77 6.71 3.26
CA VAL A 27 -2.47 7.02 2.01
C VAL A 27 -3.64 6.06 1.79
N PHE A 28 -3.41 4.75 1.97
CA PHE A 28 -4.46 3.74 1.83
C PHE A 28 -5.58 3.90 2.86
N ILE A 29 -5.28 4.34 4.09
CA ILE A 29 -6.29 4.64 5.13
C ILE A 29 -7.17 5.78 4.66
N MET A 30 -6.59 6.88 4.16
CA MET A 30 -7.39 8.01 3.69
C MET A 30 -8.33 7.60 2.55
N TRP A 31 -7.86 6.76 1.62
CA TRP A 31 -8.71 6.21 0.56
C TRP A 31 -9.78 5.23 1.04
N ALA A 32 -9.53 4.53 2.15
CA ALA A 32 -10.52 3.64 2.75
C ALA A 32 -11.58 4.45 3.52
N LEU A 33 -11.16 5.48 4.26
CA LEU A 33 -12.03 6.42 4.94
C LEU A 33 -12.91 7.20 3.95
N ASP A 34 -12.37 7.64 2.82
CA ASP A 34 -13.15 8.27 1.75
C ASP A 34 -14.31 7.38 1.29
N LYS A 35 -14.07 6.08 1.07
CA LYS A 35 -15.11 5.11 0.67
C LYS A 35 -16.21 4.91 1.71
N VAL A 36 -15.87 5.05 3.00
CA VAL A 36 -16.80 4.84 4.13
C VAL A 36 -17.55 6.12 4.49
N LEU A 37 -16.86 7.25 4.55
CA LEU A 37 -17.39 8.52 5.05
C LEU A 37 -17.95 9.42 3.94
N VAL A 38 -17.46 9.27 2.70
CA VAL A 38 -17.90 10.05 1.53
C VAL A 38 -18.09 9.10 0.32
N PRO A 39 -18.99 8.10 0.43
CA PRO A 39 -19.15 7.07 -0.60
C PRO A 39 -19.50 7.64 -1.98
N GLU A 40 -20.15 8.80 -2.06
CA GLU A 40 -20.46 9.46 -3.34
C GLU A 40 -19.21 9.91 -4.09
N HIS A 41 -18.15 10.30 -3.39
CA HIS A 41 -16.87 10.63 -4.01
C HIS A 41 -16.22 9.38 -4.60
N ALA A 42 -16.16 8.29 -3.82
CA ALA A 42 -15.64 7.01 -4.29
C ALA A 42 -16.44 6.46 -5.49
N MET A 43 -17.77 6.58 -5.49
CA MET A 43 -18.61 6.20 -6.63
C MET A 43 -18.21 6.94 -7.91
N LYS A 44 -17.96 8.25 -7.83
CA LYS A 44 -17.48 9.05 -8.98
C LYS A 44 -16.10 8.61 -9.45
N VAL A 45 -15.22 8.25 -8.52
CA VAL A 45 -13.90 7.68 -8.87
C VAL A 45 -14.07 6.34 -9.60
N PHE A 46 -14.97 5.46 -9.12
CA PHE A 46 -15.21 4.18 -9.77
C PHE A 46 -15.79 4.32 -11.17
N SER A 47 -16.77 5.19 -11.36
CA SER A 47 -17.35 5.46 -12.68
C SER A 47 -16.32 6.12 -13.61
N GLY A 48 -15.59 7.13 -13.12
CA GLY A 48 -14.65 7.91 -13.94
C GLY A 48 -13.32 7.21 -14.30
N PHE A 49 -12.77 6.38 -13.40
CA PHE A 49 -11.47 5.72 -13.61
C PHE A 49 -11.58 4.23 -13.96
N TYR A 50 -12.67 3.57 -13.56
CA TYR A 50 -12.86 2.14 -13.81
C TYR A 50 -14.06 1.83 -14.70
N GLY A 51 -14.91 2.81 -15.03
CA GLY A 51 -16.12 2.59 -15.83
C GLY A 51 -17.17 1.75 -15.11
N LEU A 52 -17.14 1.74 -13.76
CA LEU A 52 -17.99 0.91 -12.93
C LEU A 52 -18.94 1.78 -12.10
N ASP A 53 -20.23 1.56 -12.26
CA ASP A 53 -21.23 2.17 -11.39
C ASP A 53 -21.49 1.26 -10.19
N ILE A 54 -21.10 1.75 -9.01
CA ILE A 54 -21.25 1.03 -7.74
C ILE A 54 -22.27 1.72 -6.84
N SER A 55 -22.92 0.94 -5.97
CA SER A 55 -23.81 1.50 -4.95
C SER A 55 -23.02 2.07 -3.77
N SER A 56 -23.63 3.01 -3.04
CA SER A 56 -23.05 3.56 -1.80
C SER A 56 -22.76 2.46 -0.77
N GLY A 57 -23.69 1.51 -0.59
CA GLY A 57 -23.49 0.36 0.28
C GLY A 57 -22.28 -0.51 -0.12
N PHE A 58 -22.05 -0.70 -1.42
CA PHE A 58 -20.87 -1.42 -1.91
C PHE A 58 -19.58 -0.62 -1.66
N SER A 59 -19.58 0.70 -1.87
CA SER A 59 -18.44 1.56 -1.54
C SER A 59 -18.05 1.42 -0.06
N VAL A 60 -19.03 1.53 0.85
CA VAL A 60 -18.80 1.40 2.29
C VAL A 60 -18.23 0.02 2.63
N ALA A 61 -18.80 -1.05 2.07
CA ALA A 61 -18.30 -2.40 2.28
C ALA A 61 -16.85 -2.58 1.81
N LEU A 62 -16.49 -2.04 0.63
CA LEU A 62 -15.11 -2.03 0.15
C LEU A 62 -14.18 -1.25 1.07
N GLY A 63 -14.63 -0.08 1.57
CA GLY A 63 -13.84 0.75 2.49
C GLY A 63 -13.55 0.03 3.81
N LEU A 64 -14.55 -0.63 4.41
CA LEU A 64 -14.36 -1.44 5.61
C LEU A 64 -13.42 -2.62 5.38
N ALA A 65 -13.60 -3.35 4.26
CA ALA A 65 -12.69 -4.43 3.89
C ALA A 65 -11.25 -3.93 3.69
N GLN A 66 -11.10 -2.76 3.06
CA GLN A 66 -9.81 -2.10 2.88
C GLN A 66 -9.17 -1.70 4.21
N LEU A 67 -9.92 -1.19 5.19
CA LEU A 67 -9.40 -0.87 6.53
C LEU A 67 -8.87 -2.12 7.25
N VAL A 68 -9.61 -3.23 7.21
CA VAL A 68 -9.15 -4.51 7.78
C VAL A 68 -7.86 -4.96 7.11
N PHE A 69 -7.82 -4.94 5.78
CA PHE A 69 -6.63 -5.26 5.01
C PHE A 69 -5.42 -4.39 5.40
N ILE A 70 -5.62 -3.07 5.53
CA ILE A 70 -4.55 -2.14 5.92
C ILE A 70 -4.08 -2.41 7.36
N GLY A 71 -4.98 -2.80 8.28
CA GLY A 71 -4.59 -3.21 9.63
C GLY A 71 -3.62 -4.40 9.62
N VAL A 72 -3.89 -5.40 8.78
CA VAL A 72 -3.01 -6.56 8.59
C VAL A 72 -1.68 -6.16 7.92
N PHE A 73 -1.73 -5.28 6.92
CA PHE A 73 -0.54 -4.73 6.26
C PHE A 73 0.35 -3.96 7.24
N LEU A 74 -0.22 -3.07 8.05
CA LEU A 74 0.47 -2.28 9.08
C LEU A 74 1.14 -3.16 10.13
N ALA A 75 0.46 -4.23 10.54
CA ALA A 75 1.02 -5.22 11.46
C ALA A 75 2.22 -6.00 10.87
N GLY A 76 2.50 -5.87 9.57
CA GLY A 76 3.58 -6.59 8.90
C GLY A 76 3.30 -8.09 8.77
N LEU A 77 2.02 -8.47 8.76
CA LEU A 77 1.58 -9.87 8.64
C LEU A 77 1.47 -10.27 7.17
N TRP A 78 1.77 -11.54 6.89
CA TRP A 78 1.73 -12.14 5.55
C TRP A 78 2.37 -11.26 4.46
N LYS A 79 3.57 -10.71 4.73
CA LYS A 79 4.27 -9.72 3.88
C LYS A 79 4.27 -10.06 2.38
N ASN A 80 4.45 -11.33 2.01
CA ASN A 80 4.39 -11.77 0.61
C ASN A 80 3.06 -11.42 -0.06
N LEU A 81 1.94 -11.60 0.66
CA LEU A 81 0.60 -11.35 0.15
C LEU A 81 0.21 -9.88 0.31
N THR A 82 0.34 -9.32 1.51
CA THR A 82 -0.13 -7.95 1.78
C THR A 82 0.67 -6.91 1.00
N TYR A 83 1.98 -7.10 0.81
CA TYR A 83 2.80 -6.10 0.14
C TYR A 83 2.63 -6.20 -1.38
N LEU A 84 2.44 -7.42 -1.90
CA LEU A 84 2.07 -7.63 -3.29
C LEU A 84 0.70 -7.02 -3.58
N ALA A 85 -0.28 -7.24 -2.70
CA ALA A 85 -1.61 -6.67 -2.85
C ALA A 85 -1.57 -5.13 -2.87
N ILE A 86 -0.82 -4.49 -1.96
CA ILE A 86 -0.60 -3.04 -1.98
C ILE A 86 0.04 -2.59 -3.30
N LEU A 87 1.07 -3.29 -3.77
CA LEU A 87 1.73 -2.98 -5.04
C LEU A 87 0.74 -3.09 -6.21
N VAL A 88 -0.04 -4.15 -6.29
CA VAL A 88 -1.03 -4.37 -7.36
C VAL A 88 -2.14 -3.32 -7.31
N LEU A 89 -2.70 -3.05 -6.12
CA LEU A 89 -3.76 -2.05 -5.94
C LEU A 89 -3.28 -0.65 -6.35
N HIS A 90 -2.08 -0.26 -5.91
CA HIS A 90 -1.52 1.05 -6.26
C HIS A 90 -1.09 1.12 -7.72
N SER A 91 -0.60 0.02 -8.30
CA SER A 91 -0.35 -0.09 -9.75
C SER A 91 -1.63 0.12 -10.55
N GLY A 92 -2.72 -0.52 -10.14
CA GLY A 92 -4.05 -0.36 -10.74
C GLY A 92 -4.48 1.12 -10.76
N SER A 93 -4.39 1.81 -9.62
CA SER A 93 -4.71 3.25 -9.53
C SER A 93 -3.78 4.13 -10.37
N THR A 94 -2.50 3.79 -10.44
CA THR A 94 -1.51 4.54 -11.24
C THR A 94 -1.83 4.41 -12.73
N PHE A 95 -2.03 3.19 -13.21
CA PHE A 95 -2.26 2.95 -14.64
C PHE A 95 -3.69 3.31 -15.08
N SER A 96 -4.72 3.18 -14.23
CA SER A 96 -6.07 3.67 -14.55
C SER A 96 -6.12 5.19 -14.72
N SER A 97 -5.16 5.91 -14.12
CA SER A 97 -5.05 7.36 -14.21
C SER A 97 -4.19 7.84 -15.39
N PHE A 98 -3.80 6.99 -16.33
CA PHE A 98 -2.77 7.31 -17.33
C PHE A 98 -3.04 8.59 -18.13
N ALA A 99 -4.30 8.80 -18.53
CA ALA A 99 -4.71 10.00 -19.27
C ALA A 99 -4.44 11.31 -18.49
N LYS A 100 -4.47 11.28 -17.15
CA LYS A 100 -4.18 12.45 -16.30
C LYS A 100 -2.72 12.88 -16.40
N TYR A 101 -1.80 11.96 -16.67
CA TYR A 101 -0.39 12.30 -16.87
C TYR A 101 -0.12 13.00 -18.20
N LEU A 102 -1.02 12.88 -19.18
CA LEU A 102 -0.92 13.53 -20.48
C LEU A 102 -1.35 15.01 -20.44
N ASP A 103 -2.01 15.44 -19.36
CA ASP A 103 -2.33 16.84 -19.07
C ASP A 103 -1.79 17.24 -17.67
N PRO A 104 -0.46 17.32 -17.53
CA PRO A 104 0.19 17.39 -16.22
C PRO A 104 -0.08 18.69 -15.48
N PHE A 105 -0.29 19.80 -16.19
CA PHE A 105 -0.44 21.11 -15.55
C PHE A 105 -1.81 21.30 -14.89
N ASN A 106 -2.85 20.57 -15.34
CA ASN A 106 -4.14 20.52 -14.66
C ASN A 106 -4.26 19.37 -13.66
N ASN A 107 -3.32 18.41 -13.68
CA ASN A 107 -3.39 17.17 -12.89
C ASN A 107 -2.09 16.87 -12.14
N LEU A 108 -1.33 17.90 -11.76
CA LEU A 108 0.04 17.78 -11.24
C LEU A 108 0.16 16.79 -10.07
N LEU A 109 -0.83 16.75 -9.18
CA LEU A 109 -0.83 15.88 -8.00
C LEU A 109 -0.87 14.39 -8.35
N PHE A 110 -1.36 14.00 -9.54
CA PHE A 110 -1.34 12.60 -9.96
C PHE A 110 0.09 12.06 -10.06
N PHE A 111 1.09 12.91 -10.34
CA PHE A 111 2.49 12.47 -10.43
C PHE A 111 3.04 11.93 -9.12
N ALA A 112 2.43 12.25 -7.97
CA ALA A 112 2.76 11.62 -6.68
C ALA A 112 2.52 10.10 -6.67
N ALA A 113 1.71 9.58 -7.60
CA ALA A 113 1.49 8.15 -7.76
C ALA A 113 2.78 7.40 -8.17
N TRP A 114 3.69 8.01 -8.94
CA TRP A 114 4.90 7.36 -9.43
C TRP A 114 5.94 7.09 -8.33
N PRO A 115 6.35 8.06 -7.49
CA PRO A 115 7.19 7.78 -6.33
C PRO A 115 6.55 6.80 -5.35
N MET A 116 5.23 6.88 -5.15
CA MET A 116 4.49 5.96 -4.30
C MET A 116 4.48 4.53 -4.87
N LEU A 117 4.37 4.37 -6.20
CA LEU A 117 4.47 3.07 -6.86
C LEU A 117 5.87 2.47 -6.69
N ALA A 118 6.92 3.29 -6.84
CA ALA A 118 8.29 2.87 -6.57
C ALA A 118 8.48 2.47 -5.09
N ALA A 119 7.86 3.17 -4.14
CA ALA A 119 7.88 2.80 -2.73
C ALA A 119 7.17 1.46 -2.47
N CYS A 120 6.00 1.23 -3.07
CA CYS A 120 5.30 -0.05 -2.98
C CYS A 120 6.15 -1.19 -3.55
N PHE A 121 6.80 -0.95 -4.69
CA PHE A 121 7.68 -1.91 -5.34
C PHE A 121 8.91 -2.23 -4.48
N ALA A 122 9.59 -1.21 -3.95
CA ALA A 122 10.74 -1.36 -3.07
C ALA A 122 10.36 -2.13 -1.80
N LEU A 123 9.21 -1.81 -1.19
CA LEU A 123 8.71 -2.50 -0.02
C LEU A 123 8.44 -3.99 -0.30
N TYR A 124 7.82 -4.30 -1.44
CA TYR A 124 7.59 -5.70 -1.84
C TYR A 124 8.89 -6.44 -2.15
N LEU A 125 9.80 -5.84 -2.93
CA LEU A 125 11.07 -6.43 -3.32
C LEU A 125 11.95 -6.75 -2.09
N LEU A 126 12.00 -5.83 -1.12
CA LEU A 126 12.85 -5.90 0.06
C LEU A 126 12.11 -6.39 1.31
N ARG A 127 10.90 -6.93 1.17
CA ARG A 127 10.01 -7.32 2.28
C ARG A 127 10.66 -8.23 3.32
N GLU A 128 11.63 -9.07 2.95
CA GLU A 128 12.34 -9.94 3.90
C GLU A 128 13.19 -9.14 4.90
N HIS A 129 13.64 -7.95 4.53
CA HIS A 129 14.42 -7.04 5.39
C HIS A 129 13.56 -6.11 6.24
N ASP A 130 12.26 -6.10 6.03
CA ASP A 130 11.33 -5.37 6.89
C ASP A 130 11.08 -6.17 8.18
N ILE A 131 11.83 -5.80 9.22
CA ILE A 131 11.97 -6.56 10.47
C ILE A 131 11.09 -6.04 11.62
N TYR A 132 10.59 -4.81 11.54
CA TYR A 132 9.75 -4.21 12.58
C TYR A 132 8.28 -4.58 12.38
N VAL A 133 7.91 -5.82 12.70
CA VAL A 133 6.57 -6.40 12.44
C VAL A 133 5.99 -7.04 13.70
N LEU A 134 4.67 -7.22 13.77
CA LEU A 134 3.99 -7.85 14.92
C LEU A 134 4.09 -9.40 14.94
N ARG A 135 4.94 -9.99 14.08
CA ARG A 135 5.16 -11.44 14.03
C ARG A 135 6.19 -11.88 15.08
N LYS A 136 5.82 -12.83 15.95
CA LYS A 136 6.78 -13.58 16.78
C LYS A 136 7.77 -14.29 15.84
N GLN A 137 9.07 -14.00 15.93
CA GLN A 137 10.07 -14.88 15.34
C GLN A 137 9.90 -16.27 15.96
N PRO A 138 9.99 -17.38 15.20
CA PRO A 138 10.15 -18.69 15.81
C PRO A 138 11.39 -18.59 16.71
N GLN A 139 11.24 -18.89 18.01
CA GLN A 139 12.41 -19.01 18.87
C GLN A 139 13.36 -19.99 18.19
N ALA A 140 14.62 -19.59 18.01
CA ALA A 140 15.66 -20.53 17.64
C ALA A 140 15.65 -21.62 18.71
N VAL A 141 15.24 -22.83 18.34
CA VAL A 141 15.41 -24.00 19.20
C VAL A 141 16.92 -24.20 19.28
N SER A 142 17.52 -23.77 20.39
CA SER A 142 18.85 -24.21 20.77
C SER A 142 18.75 -25.71 21.08
N ILE A 143 19.24 -26.54 20.16
CA ILE A 143 19.59 -27.94 20.45
C ILE A 143 21.03 -27.93 20.98
#